data_AF-A0A7V4JG03-F1
#
_entry.id   AF-A0A7V4JG03-F1
#
_cell.length_a   1.000
_cell.length_b   1.000
_cell.length_c   1.000
_cell.angle_alpha   90.00
_cell.angle_beta   90.00
_cell.angle_gamma   90.00
#
_symmetry.space_group_name_H-M   'P 1'
#
loop_
_entity.id
_entity.type
_entity.pdbx_description
1 polymer ?
#
loop_
_entity_poly.entity_id
_entity_poly.type
_entity_poly.pdbx_seq_one_letter_code
_entity_poly.pdbx_strand_id
1 'polypeptide(L)'
;MNVSWIDFDPRAAKGGPLVALEPRRDVPFSIARVYYVIGQDPNAIYGCHAHRRGEQVLVCLQGWCRARLDDGHTTREFLLDRPDRGLHIGPLLWEEFELAPGAVLLVLCDTPYNPSDQIDDRDEFLALVGPSATRGAEPIPFLDLKRVNDRFATELTAAMTRVTDRGVLIAGPEVEGFEAAFAAYVGTRHCVAVGNGYDALRLMLRASELQAGDEVLVPANTFIASVLAVLDAGLRPVLVEPDPTTYLLDPAAAARAITPRTRALLAVHLYGCCSNVEELRKLAQEHGLLLFEDAAQAHGASLRGVKAGAWGAAAAFSFYPTKNLGALGDAGAVTTDDE
;
A
#
# COMPACT_ATOMS: atom_id res chain seq x y z
N MET A 1 -0.96 -21.47 7.56
CA MET A 1 -2.19 -22.02 8.15
C MET A 1 -3.33 -20.99 8.26
N ASN A 2 -4.46 -21.24 7.58
CA ASN A 2 -5.67 -20.39 7.59
C ASN A 2 -6.59 -20.79 8.77
N VAL A 3 -6.27 -20.32 9.98
CA VAL A 3 -6.97 -20.67 11.22
C VAL A 3 -7.11 -19.43 12.10
N SER A 4 -8.29 -19.21 12.69
CA SER A 4 -8.53 -18.07 13.59
C SER A 4 -9.50 -18.43 14.73
N TRP A 5 -9.36 -17.74 15.86
CA TRP A 5 -10.31 -17.87 16.97
C TRP A 5 -11.48 -16.92 16.79
N ILE A 6 -12.67 -17.37 17.16
CA ILE A 6 -13.89 -16.55 17.21
C ILE A 6 -14.44 -16.64 18.63
N ASP A 7 -14.55 -15.50 19.30
CA ASP A 7 -15.20 -15.41 20.61
C ASP A 7 -16.70 -15.10 20.40
N PHE A 8 -17.58 -15.90 21.02
CA PHE A 8 -19.02 -15.73 20.91
C PHE A 8 -19.55 -15.04 22.16
N ASP A 9 -20.00 -13.78 22.01
CA ASP A 9 -20.50 -13.00 23.13
C ASP A 9 -21.78 -13.62 23.74
N PRO A 10 -21.75 -14.10 25.00
CA PRO A 10 -22.92 -14.67 25.63
C PRO A 10 -24.00 -13.59 25.87
N ARG A 11 -25.22 -13.88 25.45
CA ARG A 11 -26.37 -12.98 25.65
C ARG A 11 -26.98 -13.22 27.03
N ALA A 12 -27.40 -12.14 27.69
CA ALA A 12 -28.12 -12.23 28.96
C ALA A 12 -29.52 -12.83 28.75
N ALA A 13 -29.77 -14.00 29.31
CA ALA A 13 -31.08 -14.66 29.30
C ALA A 13 -31.56 -14.95 30.73
N LYS A 14 -32.89 -14.99 30.94
CA LYS A 14 -33.47 -15.42 32.22
C LYS A 14 -33.16 -16.91 32.43
N GLY A 15 -32.12 -17.23 33.19
CA GLY A 15 -31.74 -18.61 33.54
C GLY A 15 -30.29 -19.00 33.25
N GLY A 16 -29.46 -18.12 32.66
CA GLY A 16 -28.05 -18.38 32.40
C GLY A 16 -27.54 -17.70 31.11
N PRO A 17 -26.24 -17.83 30.80
CA PRO A 17 -25.67 -17.33 29.55
C PRO A 17 -26.23 -18.10 28.35
N LEU A 18 -26.67 -17.38 27.32
CA LEU A 18 -27.11 -17.95 26.04
C LEU A 18 -26.11 -17.60 24.94
N VAL A 19 -25.45 -18.60 24.36
CA VAL A 19 -24.61 -18.41 23.16
C VAL A 19 -25.47 -18.72 21.93
N ALA A 20 -25.54 -17.77 20.99
CA ALA A 20 -26.24 -17.93 19.72
C ALA A 20 -25.25 -17.69 18.59
N LEU A 21 -25.28 -18.53 17.56
CA LEU A 21 -24.35 -18.48 16.43
C LEU A 21 -25.11 -18.05 15.17
N GLU A 22 -25.12 -16.75 14.89
CA GLU A 22 -25.78 -16.20 13.70
C GLU A 22 -24.83 -16.19 12.49
N PRO A 23 -25.26 -16.74 11.33
CA PRO A 23 -24.46 -16.69 10.11
C PRO A 23 -24.14 -15.24 9.70
N ARG A 24 -22.91 -15.00 9.22
CA ARG A 24 -22.38 -13.69 8.79
C ARG A 24 -22.31 -12.62 9.88
N ARG A 25 -22.56 -12.98 11.13
CA ARG A 25 -22.38 -12.12 12.31
C ARG A 25 -21.38 -12.76 13.28
N ASP A 26 -21.71 -13.95 13.76
CA ASP A 26 -20.90 -14.71 14.72
C ASP A 26 -20.09 -15.82 14.02
N VAL A 27 -20.55 -16.27 12.85
CA VAL A 27 -19.87 -17.25 11.99
C VAL A 27 -19.52 -16.56 10.66
N PRO A 28 -18.30 -16.70 10.12
CA PRO A 28 -17.84 -15.91 8.96
C PRO A 28 -18.55 -16.27 7.65
N PHE A 29 -19.35 -17.32 7.63
CA PHE A 29 -20.04 -17.85 6.45
C PHE A 29 -21.52 -18.17 6.73
N SER A 30 -22.25 -18.43 5.65
CA SER A 30 -23.60 -19.01 5.70
C SER A 30 -23.53 -20.49 6.06
N ILE A 31 -24.20 -20.92 7.12
CA ILE A 31 -24.17 -22.32 7.58
C ILE A 31 -25.02 -23.18 6.63
N ALA A 32 -24.37 -24.09 5.88
CA ALA A 32 -25.04 -25.02 4.98
C ALA A 32 -25.18 -26.43 5.58
N ARG A 33 -24.34 -26.78 6.56
CA ARG A 33 -24.33 -28.08 7.23
C ARG A 33 -23.91 -27.95 8.68
N VAL A 34 -24.54 -28.73 9.54
CA VAL A 34 -24.20 -28.86 10.97
C VAL A 34 -24.12 -30.34 11.32
N TYR A 35 -23.08 -30.73 12.03
CA TYR A 35 -22.96 -32.06 12.63
C TYR A 35 -22.21 -31.98 13.96
N TYR A 36 -22.18 -33.07 14.70
CA TYR A 36 -21.47 -33.16 15.97
C TYR A 36 -20.74 -34.48 16.12
N VAL A 37 -19.66 -34.46 16.89
CA VAL A 37 -18.85 -35.63 17.25
C VAL A 37 -18.90 -35.79 18.77
N ILE A 38 -19.14 -37.01 19.23
CA ILE A 38 -19.17 -37.35 20.67
C ILE A 38 -17.94 -38.19 20.98
N GLY A 39 -17.13 -37.73 21.93
CA GLY A 39 -15.99 -38.50 22.45
C GLY A 39 -16.49 -39.71 23.23
N GLN A 40 -16.11 -40.91 22.79
CA GLN A 40 -16.48 -42.18 23.44
C GLN A 40 -15.24 -42.92 23.95
N ASP A 41 -14.20 -42.99 23.11
CA ASP A 41 -12.94 -43.65 23.42
C ASP A 41 -11.83 -42.60 23.57
N PRO A 42 -11.13 -42.53 24.72
CA PRO A 42 -10.05 -41.57 24.94
C PRO A 42 -8.83 -41.78 24.03
N ASN A 43 -8.72 -42.92 23.34
CA ASN A 43 -7.64 -43.18 22.38
C ASN A 43 -8.08 -43.02 20.92
N ALA A 44 -9.35 -42.72 20.66
CA ALA A 44 -9.83 -42.51 19.31
C ALA A 44 -9.42 -41.14 18.78
N ILE A 45 -8.89 -41.13 17.56
CA ILE A 45 -8.68 -39.92 16.77
C ILE A 45 -9.82 -39.83 15.76
N TYR A 46 -10.60 -38.77 15.88
CA TYR A 46 -11.67 -38.42 14.95
C TYR A 46 -11.15 -37.46 13.89
N GLY A 47 -11.90 -37.31 12.79
CA GLY A 47 -11.44 -36.50 11.65
C GLY A 47 -10.61 -37.36 10.70
N CYS A 48 -9.31 -37.11 10.62
CA CYS A 48 -8.36 -37.75 9.71
C CYS A 48 -8.69 -37.49 8.23
N HIS A 49 -9.08 -36.27 7.90
CA HIS A 49 -9.34 -35.84 6.54
C HIS A 49 -9.04 -34.33 6.39
N ALA A 50 -9.06 -33.87 5.15
CA ALA A 50 -9.03 -32.45 4.79
C ALA A 50 -10.16 -32.09 3.83
N HIS A 51 -10.48 -30.80 3.71
CA HIS A 51 -11.44 -30.29 2.74
C HIS A 51 -10.76 -29.52 1.62
N ARG A 52 -11.13 -29.75 0.36
CA ARG A 52 -10.56 -29.01 -0.79
C ARG A 52 -11.02 -27.55 -0.80
N ARG A 53 -12.25 -27.27 -0.40
CA ARG A 53 -12.85 -25.91 -0.48
C ARG A 53 -13.61 -25.47 0.76
N GLY A 54 -14.18 -26.41 1.52
CA GLY A 54 -15.03 -26.09 2.66
C GLY A 54 -14.30 -25.38 3.80
N GLU A 55 -15.01 -24.44 4.43
CA GLU A 55 -14.62 -23.81 5.69
C GLU A 55 -15.46 -24.37 6.83
N GLN A 56 -14.88 -24.44 8.03
CA GLN A 56 -15.56 -24.94 9.22
C GLN A 56 -15.33 -24.06 10.44
N VAL A 57 -16.29 -24.07 11.36
CA VAL A 57 -16.14 -23.56 12.72
C VAL A 57 -16.39 -24.69 13.69
N LEU A 58 -15.38 -25.00 14.50
CA LEU A 58 -15.40 -26.02 15.55
C LEU A 58 -15.73 -25.38 16.90
N VAL A 59 -16.67 -25.94 17.64
CA VAL A 59 -17.04 -25.45 18.99
C VAL A 59 -17.17 -26.65 19.93
N CYS A 60 -16.40 -26.67 21.02
CA CYS A 60 -16.54 -27.72 22.03
C CYS A 60 -17.62 -27.30 23.04
N LEU A 61 -18.80 -27.90 22.93
CA LEU A 61 -19.96 -27.56 23.76
C LEU A 61 -19.86 -28.15 25.17
N GLN A 62 -19.16 -29.27 25.31
CA GLN A 62 -18.96 -29.96 26.59
C GLN A 62 -17.64 -30.72 26.56
N GLY A 63 -16.93 -30.74 27.69
CA GLY A 63 -15.63 -31.41 27.81
C GLY A 63 -14.52 -30.62 27.14
N TRP A 64 -13.59 -31.33 26.51
CA TRP A 64 -12.51 -30.72 25.73
C TRP A 64 -12.26 -31.50 24.43
N CYS A 65 -11.78 -30.78 23.43
CA CYS A 65 -11.29 -31.31 22.16
C CYS A 65 -9.91 -30.71 21.88
N ARG A 66 -8.92 -31.55 21.59
CA ARG A 66 -7.63 -31.12 21.04
C ARG A 66 -7.68 -31.31 19.53
N ALA A 67 -7.69 -30.19 18.80
CA ALA A 67 -7.61 -30.18 17.35
C ALA A 67 -6.16 -30.01 16.91
N ARG A 68 -5.62 -31.01 16.22
CA ARG A 68 -4.31 -30.97 15.57
C ARG A 68 -4.53 -30.71 14.08
N LEU A 69 -4.04 -29.58 13.62
CA LEU A 69 -4.22 -29.09 12.25
C LEU A 69 -2.87 -29.03 11.54
N ASP A 70 -2.81 -29.51 10.31
CA ASP A 70 -1.59 -29.59 9.51
C ASP A 70 -1.81 -29.00 8.12
N ASP A 71 -0.93 -28.09 7.68
CA ASP A 71 -1.00 -27.45 6.34
C ASP A 71 0.01 -28.03 5.33
N GLY A 72 0.49 -29.25 5.59
CA GLY A 72 1.51 -29.95 4.81
C GLY A 72 2.95 -29.54 5.12
N HIS A 73 3.12 -28.46 5.88
CA HIS A 73 4.43 -27.90 6.23
C HIS A 73 4.59 -27.73 7.73
N THR A 74 3.53 -27.24 8.38
CA THR A 74 3.50 -26.99 9.82
C THR A 74 2.29 -27.65 10.43
N THR A 75 2.50 -28.24 11.61
CA THR A 75 1.44 -28.80 12.44
C THR A 75 1.25 -27.88 13.65
N ARG A 76 0.00 -27.56 13.98
CA ARG A 76 -0.36 -26.78 15.17
C ARG A 76 -1.48 -27.46 15.93
N GLU A 77 -1.45 -27.34 17.25
CA GLU A 77 -2.48 -27.88 18.13
C GLU A 77 -3.29 -26.75 18.78
N PHE A 78 -4.58 -26.97 18.92
CA PHE A 78 -5.54 -26.05 19.50
C PHE A 78 -6.40 -26.80 20.52
N LEU A 79 -6.50 -26.27 21.73
CA LEU A 79 -7.37 -26.81 22.76
C LEU A 79 -8.69 -26.03 22.76
N LEU A 80 -9.79 -26.74 22.51
CA LEU A 80 -11.16 -26.23 22.63
C LEU A 80 -11.77 -26.80 23.90
N ASP A 81 -11.93 -25.98 24.93
CA ASP A 81 -12.45 -26.34 26.25
C ASP A 81 -13.58 -25.39 26.72
N ARG A 82 -14.06 -24.55 25.81
CA ARG A 82 -14.99 -23.47 26.07
C ARG A 82 -16.12 -23.43 25.03
N PRO A 83 -17.40 -23.41 25.46
CA PRO A 83 -18.54 -23.36 24.54
C PRO A 83 -18.82 -21.96 23.97
N ASP A 84 -18.22 -20.92 24.55
CA ASP A 84 -18.31 -19.52 24.10
C ASP A 84 -17.19 -19.12 23.16
N ARG A 85 -16.43 -20.09 22.62
CA ARG A 85 -15.33 -19.85 21.70
C ARG A 85 -15.25 -20.92 20.62
N GLY A 86 -15.15 -20.49 19.36
CA GLY A 86 -15.00 -21.36 18.21
C GLY A 86 -13.64 -21.24 17.54
N LEU A 87 -13.17 -22.32 16.93
CA LEU A 87 -12.00 -22.33 16.05
C LEU A 87 -12.47 -22.35 14.61
N HIS A 88 -12.22 -21.28 13.86
CA HIS A 88 -12.42 -21.24 12.42
C HIS A 88 -11.23 -21.88 11.72
N ILE A 89 -11.53 -22.82 10.82
CA ILE A 89 -10.55 -23.53 10.00
C ILE A 89 -10.94 -23.37 8.53
N GLY A 90 -9.97 -22.94 7.72
CA GLY A 90 -10.12 -22.86 6.27
C GLY A 90 -9.86 -24.20 5.58
N PRO A 91 -10.04 -24.25 4.24
CA PRO A 91 -9.76 -25.44 3.45
C PRO A 91 -8.27 -25.79 3.46
N LEU A 92 -7.96 -27.01 3.00
CA LEU A 92 -6.61 -27.54 2.83
C LEU A 92 -5.81 -27.64 4.14
N LEU A 93 -6.51 -27.99 5.21
CA LEU A 93 -5.91 -28.39 6.48
C LEU A 93 -6.27 -29.85 6.73
N TRP A 94 -5.27 -30.66 7.09
CA TRP A 94 -5.50 -32.00 7.61
C TRP A 94 -5.88 -31.90 9.08
N GLU A 95 -7.04 -32.47 9.42
CA GLU A 95 -7.70 -32.28 10.69
C GLU A 95 -7.72 -33.58 11.50
N GLU A 96 -7.15 -33.54 12.71
CA GLU A 96 -7.21 -34.65 13.67
C GLU A 96 -7.78 -34.13 15.00
N PHE A 97 -8.75 -34.85 15.56
CA PHE A 97 -9.44 -34.46 16.77
C PHE A 97 -9.35 -35.54 17.83
N GLU A 98 -8.80 -35.19 18.99
CA GLU A 98 -8.84 -36.00 20.20
C GLU A 98 -9.87 -35.39 21.16
N LEU A 99 -10.84 -36.19 21.59
CA LEU A 99 -11.95 -35.73 22.43
C LEU A 99 -11.93 -36.46 23.79
N ALA A 100 -12.21 -35.72 24.85
CA ALA A 100 -12.46 -36.33 26.17
C ALA A 100 -13.68 -37.27 26.11
N PRO A 101 -13.74 -38.34 26.92
CA PRO A 101 -14.96 -39.14 27.07
C PRO A 101 -16.16 -38.26 27.49
N GLY A 102 -17.24 -38.33 26.71
CA GLY A 102 -18.44 -37.50 26.90
C GLY A 102 -18.32 -36.06 26.38
N ALA A 103 -17.22 -35.69 25.72
CA ALA A 103 -17.11 -34.40 25.07
C ALA A 103 -18.01 -34.31 23.83
N VAL A 104 -18.51 -33.11 23.53
CA VAL A 104 -19.34 -32.84 22.35
C VAL A 104 -18.70 -31.73 21.53
N LEU A 105 -18.22 -32.08 20.35
CA LEU A 105 -17.69 -31.12 19.36
C LEU A 105 -18.76 -30.83 18.32
N LEU A 106 -19.25 -29.59 18.28
CA LEU A 106 -20.13 -29.09 17.24
C LEU A 106 -19.29 -28.58 16.06
N VAL A 107 -19.71 -28.90 14.85
CA VAL A 107 -19.05 -28.45 13.61
C VAL A 107 -20.06 -27.77 12.69
N LEU A 108 -19.78 -26.52 12.33
CA LEU A 108 -20.54 -25.72 11.38
C LEU A 108 -19.76 -25.63 10.07
N CYS A 109 -20.39 -25.89 8.93
CA CYS A 109 -19.73 -25.80 7.61
C CYS A 109 -20.46 -24.83 6.68
N ASP A 110 -19.70 -24.22 5.78
CA ASP A 110 -20.21 -23.35 4.71
C ASP A 110 -20.77 -24.12 3.50
N THR A 111 -20.38 -25.39 3.33
CA THR A 111 -20.84 -26.27 2.25
C THR A 111 -21.70 -27.45 2.72
N PRO A 112 -22.68 -27.92 1.91
CA PRO A 112 -23.33 -29.21 2.10
C PRO A 112 -22.34 -30.38 2.08
N TYR A 113 -22.75 -31.56 2.55
CA TYR A 113 -21.92 -32.76 2.46
C TYR A 113 -21.65 -33.13 1.01
N ASN A 114 -20.36 -33.20 0.66
CA ASN A 114 -19.88 -33.58 -0.65
C ASN A 114 -18.65 -34.50 -0.52
N PRO A 115 -18.79 -35.81 -0.79
CA PRO A 115 -17.66 -36.75 -0.74
C PRO A 115 -16.49 -36.35 -1.63
N SER A 116 -16.74 -35.66 -2.76
CA SER A 116 -15.69 -35.23 -3.67
C SER A 116 -14.87 -34.04 -3.16
N ASP A 117 -15.32 -33.36 -2.11
CA ASP A 117 -14.56 -32.28 -1.46
C ASP A 117 -13.60 -32.83 -0.39
N GLN A 118 -13.94 -33.96 0.22
CA GLN A 118 -13.18 -34.59 1.31
C GLN A 118 -11.94 -35.32 0.77
N ILE A 119 -10.81 -35.16 1.46
CA ILE A 119 -9.54 -35.83 1.20
C ILE A 119 -9.28 -36.76 2.38
N ASP A 120 -9.51 -38.06 2.19
CA ASP A 120 -9.37 -39.08 3.24
C ASP A 120 -7.99 -39.76 3.24
N ASP A 121 -7.16 -39.50 2.23
CA ASP A 121 -5.82 -40.06 2.09
C ASP A 121 -4.75 -39.01 2.38
N ARG A 122 -3.84 -39.32 3.31
CA ARG A 122 -2.80 -38.37 3.76
C ARG A 122 -1.77 -38.09 2.68
N ASP A 123 -1.43 -39.09 1.86
CA ASP A 123 -0.46 -38.90 0.77
C ASP A 123 -1.08 -38.08 -0.36
N GLU A 124 -2.38 -38.24 -0.66
CA GLU A 124 -3.12 -37.37 -1.56
C GLU A 124 -3.15 -35.92 -1.04
N PHE A 125 -3.44 -35.73 0.26
CA PHE A 125 -3.37 -34.43 0.90
C PHE A 125 -1.98 -33.82 0.74
N LEU A 126 -0.92 -34.53 1.12
CA LEU A 126 0.47 -34.05 1.02
C LEU A 126 0.91 -33.81 -0.44
N ALA A 127 0.40 -34.56 -1.40
CA ALA A 127 0.64 -34.30 -2.82
C ALA A 127 -0.06 -33.01 -3.28
N LEU A 128 -1.26 -32.73 -2.72
CA LEU A 128 -2.06 -31.56 -3.03
C LEU A 128 -1.60 -30.29 -2.30
N VAL A 129 -1.02 -30.40 -1.10
CA VAL A 129 -0.47 -29.27 -0.33
C VAL A 129 1.05 -29.23 -0.28
N GLY A 130 1.72 -30.16 -0.97
CA GLY A 130 3.18 -30.25 -1.09
C GLY A 130 3.79 -29.03 -1.80
N PRO A 131 5.08 -29.06 -2.19
CA PRO A 131 5.89 -27.87 -2.53
C PRO A 131 5.39 -26.93 -3.65
N SER A 132 4.17 -27.10 -4.18
CA SER A 132 3.62 -26.31 -5.28
C SER A 132 2.14 -25.90 -5.17
N ALA A 133 1.44 -26.04 -4.03
CA ALA A 133 -0.01 -25.73 -4.04
C ALA A 133 -0.64 -25.12 -2.78
N THR A 134 0.15 -24.46 -1.92
CA THR A 134 -0.34 -23.38 -1.05
C THR A 134 0.52 -22.13 -1.22
N ARG A 135 0.45 -21.49 -2.40
CA ARG A 135 0.53 -20.03 -2.38
C ARG A 135 -0.74 -19.56 -1.69
N GLY A 136 -0.74 -19.46 -0.36
CA GLY A 136 -1.42 -18.30 0.24
C GLY A 136 -0.88 -17.13 -0.55
N ALA A 137 -1.72 -16.51 -1.38
CA ALA A 137 -1.30 -15.75 -2.55
C ALA A 137 -0.03 -14.97 -2.20
N GLU A 138 1.11 -15.38 -2.79
CA GLU A 138 2.38 -14.74 -2.51
C GLU A 138 2.11 -13.24 -2.65
N PRO A 139 2.24 -12.46 -1.56
CA PRO A 139 1.60 -11.16 -1.49
C PRO A 139 2.09 -10.37 -2.68
N ILE A 140 1.17 -9.99 -3.58
CA ILE A 140 1.53 -9.27 -4.80
C ILE A 140 2.11 -7.94 -4.31
N PRO A 141 3.44 -7.73 -4.40
CA PRO A 141 4.04 -6.55 -3.83
C PRO A 141 3.52 -5.35 -4.61
N PHE A 142 3.09 -4.31 -3.90
CA PHE A 142 2.66 -3.07 -4.53
C PHE A 142 3.76 -2.49 -5.44
N LEU A 143 5.02 -2.59 -4.99
CA LEU A 143 6.22 -2.29 -5.77
C LEU A 143 7.40 -3.14 -5.28
N ASP A 144 8.03 -3.88 -6.20
CA ASP A 144 9.25 -4.66 -5.94
C ASP A 144 10.48 -3.90 -6.48
N LEU A 145 11.07 -3.06 -5.62
CA LEU A 145 12.26 -2.27 -5.96
C LEU A 145 13.48 -3.14 -6.26
N LYS A 146 13.60 -4.30 -5.61
CA LYS A 146 14.72 -5.21 -5.86
C LYS A 146 14.67 -5.68 -7.31
N ARG A 147 13.51 -6.16 -7.77
CA ARG A 147 13.32 -6.61 -9.16
C ARG A 147 13.56 -5.50 -10.17
N VAL A 148 13.20 -4.25 -9.85
CA VAL A 148 13.49 -3.09 -10.72
C VAL A 148 14.99 -2.83 -10.79
N ASN A 149 15.68 -2.78 -9.66
CA ASN A 149 17.11 -2.45 -9.56
C ASN A 149 18.03 -3.57 -10.06
N ASP A 150 17.64 -4.84 -9.88
CA ASP A 150 18.41 -6.01 -10.32
C ASP A 150 18.72 -5.96 -11.83
N ARG A 151 17.84 -5.35 -12.62
CA ARG A 151 18.01 -5.17 -14.08
C ARG A 151 19.19 -4.27 -14.44
N PHE A 152 19.66 -3.46 -13.50
CA PHE A 152 20.75 -2.49 -13.67
C PHE A 152 21.89 -2.73 -12.66
N ALA A 153 21.96 -3.91 -12.05
CA ALA A 153 22.89 -4.20 -10.95
C ALA A 153 24.35 -3.97 -11.36
N THR A 154 24.72 -4.35 -12.58
CA THR A 154 26.07 -4.16 -13.12
C THR A 154 26.40 -2.68 -13.30
N GLU A 155 25.50 -1.90 -13.90
CA GLU A 155 25.67 -0.47 -14.14
C GLU A 155 25.72 0.33 -12.83
N LEU A 156 24.83 0.00 -11.88
CA LEU A 156 24.79 0.64 -10.57
C LEU A 156 26.07 0.36 -9.78
N THR A 157 26.54 -0.89 -9.78
CA THR A 157 27.80 -1.27 -9.11
C THR A 157 28.98 -0.55 -9.75
N ALA A 158 29.05 -0.50 -11.08
CA ALA A 158 30.10 0.23 -11.78
C ALA A 158 30.08 1.73 -11.45
N ALA A 159 28.90 2.35 -11.32
CA ALA A 159 28.78 3.76 -10.92
C ALA A 159 29.28 4.00 -9.48
N MET A 160 28.87 3.15 -8.53
CA MET A 160 29.34 3.24 -7.14
C MET A 160 30.85 3.04 -7.03
N THR A 161 31.42 2.07 -7.75
CA THR A 161 32.86 1.83 -7.81
C THR A 161 33.59 3.04 -8.38
N ARG A 162 33.12 3.64 -9.49
CA ARG A 162 33.73 4.87 -10.05
C ARG A 162 33.78 6.02 -9.04
N VAL A 163 32.70 6.25 -8.31
CA VAL A 163 32.62 7.31 -7.29
C VAL A 163 33.59 7.03 -6.13
N THR A 164 33.61 5.79 -5.66
CA THR A 164 34.45 5.35 -4.54
C THR A 164 35.94 5.40 -4.90
N ASP A 165 36.32 4.90 -6.08
CA ASP A 165 37.70 4.91 -6.57
C ASP A 165 38.21 6.33 -6.81
N ARG A 166 37.33 7.25 -7.23
CA ARG A 166 37.66 8.67 -7.39
C ARG A 166 37.84 9.38 -6.05
N GLY A 167 37.12 8.97 -5.01
CA GLY A 167 37.15 9.60 -3.69
C GLY A 167 36.48 10.97 -3.59
N VAL A 168 35.74 11.41 -4.61
CA VAL A 168 34.97 12.67 -4.61
C VAL A 168 33.49 12.33 -4.45
N LEU A 169 32.99 12.43 -3.21
CA LEU A 169 31.65 11.95 -2.84
C LEU A 169 30.57 13.04 -2.82
N ILE A 170 30.95 14.32 -2.72
CA ILE A 170 30.05 15.47 -2.60
C ILE A 170 30.38 16.46 -3.71
N ALA A 171 29.35 16.97 -4.39
CA ALA A 171 29.48 17.94 -5.50
C ALA A 171 30.53 17.49 -6.54
N GLY A 172 30.51 16.20 -6.87
CA GLY A 172 31.44 15.59 -7.82
C GLY A 172 30.89 15.58 -9.26
N PRO A 173 31.69 15.08 -10.22
CA PRO A 173 31.34 15.09 -11.65
C PRO A 173 30.08 14.28 -11.98
N GLU A 174 29.71 13.28 -11.17
CA GLU A 174 28.46 12.53 -11.38
C GLU A 174 27.22 13.39 -11.08
N VAL A 175 27.32 14.37 -10.17
CA VAL A 175 26.25 15.35 -9.90
C VAL A 175 26.13 16.32 -11.06
N GLU A 176 27.24 16.91 -11.51
CA GLU A 176 27.28 17.82 -12.67
C GLU A 176 26.73 17.15 -13.94
N GLY A 177 27.15 15.90 -14.18
CA GLY A 177 26.69 15.10 -15.31
C GLY A 177 25.20 14.78 -15.22
N PHE A 178 24.70 14.47 -14.01
CA PHE A 178 23.28 14.26 -13.78
C PHE A 178 22.47 15.53 -14.02
N GLU A 179 22.88 16.67 -13.49
CA GLU A 179 22.21 17.97 -13.67
C GLU A 179 22.10 18.33 -15.15
N ALA A 180 23.21 18.24 -15.89
CA ALA A 180 23.21 18.49 -17.33
C ALA A 180 22.30 17.53 -18.10
N ALA A 181 22.35 16.23 -17.79
CA ALA A 181 21.52 15.22 -18.45
C ALA A 181 20.04 15.39 -18.11
N PHE A 182 19.71 15.73 -16.87
CA PHE A 182 18.32 15.87 -16.41
C PHE A 182 17.69 17.16 -16.92
N ALA A 183 18.41 18.28 -16.93
CA ALA A 183 17.97 19.53 -17.58
C ALA A 183 17.65 19.28 -19.06
N ALA A 184 18.55 18.62 -19.80
CA ALA A 184 18.33 18.26 -21.19
C ALA A 184 17.17 17.28 -21.38
N TYR A 185 17.00 16.31 -20.47
CA TYR A 185 15.90 15.35 -20.50
C TYR A 185 14.54 16.04 -20.33
N VAL A 186 14.41 16.90 -19.31
CA VAL A 186 13.19 17.67 -19.00
C VAL A 186 12.91 18.70 -20.10
N GLY A 187 13.97 19.32 -20.64
CA GLY A 187 13.88 20.37 -21.66
C GLY A 187 14.00 21.78 -21.07
N THR A 188 14.69 21.94 -19.94
CA THR A 188 15.02 23.22 -19.33
C THR A 188 16.51 23.53 -19.47
N ARG A 189 16.92 24.78 -19.23
CA ARG A 189 18.33 25.20 -19.26
C ARG A 189 19.12 24.72 -18.06
N HIS A 190 18.51 24.70 -16.88
CA HIS A 190 19.18 24.41 -15.63
C HIS A 190 18.49 23.27 -14.86
N CYS A 191 19.31 22.55 -14.10
CA CYS A 191 18.91 21.58 -13.11
C CYS A 191 19.86 21.72 -11.92
N VAL A 192 19.33 21.74 -10.70
CA VAL A 192 20.10 21.80 -9.45
C VAL A 192 19.72 20.60 -8.59
N ALA A 193 20.65 19.68 -8.37
CA ALA A 193 20.44 18.50 -7.54
C ALA A 193 20.46 18.87 -6.05
N VAL A 194 19.52 18.30 -5.29
CA VAL A 194 19.31 18.58 -3.86
C VAL A 194 19.00 17.30 -3.09
N GLY A 195 18.90 17.39 -1.76
CA GLY A 195 18.80 16.23 -0.89
C GLY A 195 17.52 15.40 -1.04
N ASN A 196 16.40 16.00 -1.41
CA ASN A 196 15.11 15.32 -1.59
C ASN A 196 14.09 16.24 -2.30
N GLY A 197 12.91 15.72 -2.63
CA GLY A 197 11.86 16.50 -3.29
C GLY A 197 11.25 17.61 -2.42
N TYR A 198 11.28 17.47 -1.10
CA TYR A 198 10.82 18.52 -0.19
C TYR A 198 11.81 19.71 -0.19
N ASP A 199 13.11 19.44 -0.13
CA ASP A 199 14.15 20.46 -0.26
C ASP A 199 14.08 21.14 -1.64
N ALA A 200 13.77 20.40 -2.71
CA ALA A 200 13.56 20.98 -4.04
C ALA A 200 12.42 22.01 -4.02
N LEU A 201 11.25 21.65 -3.50
CA LEU A 201 10.12 22.57 -3.36
C LEU A 201 10.46 23.78 -2.51
N ARG A 202 11.08 23.55 -1.35
CA ARG A 202 11.45 24.58 -0.39
C ARG A 202 12.45 25.58 -0.97
N LEU A 203 13.51 25.09 -1.61
CA LEU A 203 14.57 25.94 -2.17
C LEU A 203 14.07 26.72 -3.38
N MET A 204 13.29 26.08 -4.25
CA MET A 204 12.61 26.75 -5.36
C MET A 204 11.72 27.92 -4.89
N LEU A 205 10.90 27.69 -3.86
CA LEU A 205 10.02 28.74 -3.32
C LEU A 205 10.77 29.83 -2.57
N ARG A 206 11.91 29.51 -1.93
CA ARG A 206 12.76 30.52 -1.27
C ARG A 206 13.55 31.36 -2.28
N ALA A 207 13.82 30.83 -3.46
CA ALA A 207 14.53 31.54 -4.53
C ALA A 207 13.62 32.50 -5.34
N SER A 208 12.29 32.34 -5.29
CA SER A 208 11.34 33.02 -6.19
C SER A 208 11.01 34.49 -5.86
N GLU A 209 11.81 35.14 -5.02
CA GLU A 209 11.61 36.52 -4.53
C GLU A 209 10.23 36.83 -3.92
N LEU A 210 9.42 35.81 -3.64
CA LEU A 210 8.14 35.95 -2.94
C LEU A 210 8.36 36.44 -1.52
N GLN A 211 7.44 37.28 -1.05
CA GLN A 211 7.53 37.93 0.25
C GLN A 211 6.75 37.14 1.30
N ALA A 212 7.19 37.26 2.56
CA ALA A 212 6.52 36.60 3.67
C ALA A 212 5.02 36.95 3.73
N GLY A 213 4.17 35.93 3.81
CA GLY A 213 2.72 36.06 3.82
C GLY A 213 2.05 36.15 2.43
N ASP A 214 2.82 36.18 1.34
CA ASP A 214 2.25 36.00 -0.01
C ASP A 214 1.56 34.65 -0.12
N GLU A 215 0.45 34.62 -0.87
CA GLU A 215 -0.40 33.43 -1.00
C GLU A 215 0.01 32.58 -2.21
N VAL A 216 0.16 31.27 -1.98
CA VAL A 216 0.40 30.26 -3.01
C VAL A 216 -0.80 29.33 -3.07
N LEU A 217 -1.45 29.22 -4.23
CA LEU A 217 -2.54 28.26 -4.41
C LEU A 217 -1.98 26.85 -4.56
N VAL A 218 -2.47 25.91 -3.74
CA VAL A 218 -1.98 24.52 -3.68
C VAL A 218 -3.19 23.57 -3.75
N PRO A 219 -3.14 22.47 -4.53
CA PRO A 219 -4.22 21.50 -4.55
C PRO A 219 -4.41 20.85 -3.17
N ALA A 220 -5.66 20.78 -2.69
CA ALA A 220 -6.01 20.30 -1.36
C ALA A 220 -5.73 18.80 -1.15
N ASN A 221 -5.68 18.01 -2.22
CA ASN A 221 -5.48 16.56 -2.21
C ASN A 221 -4.02 16.12 -2.47
N THR A 222 -3.05 17.05 -2.43
CA THR A 222 -1.64 16.71 -2.63
C THR A 222 -1.01 16.02 -1.42
N PHE A 223 0.19 15.47 -1.61
CA PHE A 223 1.03 15.04 -0.49
C PHE A 223 1.50 16.24 0.34
N ILE A 224 1.53 16.09 1.67
CA ILE A 224 1.74 17.18 2.63
C ILE A 224 3.02 18.00 2.41
N ALA A 225 4.06 17.42 1.78
CA ALA A 225 5.31 18.12 1.48
C ALA A 225 5.10 19.40 0.66
N SER A 226 4.14 19.42 -0.29
CA SER A 226 3.85 20.61 -1.09
C SER A 226 3.38 21.78 -0.21
N VAL A 227 2.52 21.51 0.78
CA VAL A 227 2.01 22.53 1.73
C VAL A 227 3.09 22.95 2.73
N LEU A 228 3.86 21.98 3.26
CA LEU A 228 4.94 22.26 4.20
C LEU A 228 6.02 23.14 3.58
N ALA A 229 6.36 22.93 2.30
CA ALA A 229 7.38 23.73 1.61
C ALA A 229 6.96 25.20 1.47
N VAL A 230 5.68 25.46 1.19
CA VAL A 230 5.11 26.82 1.15
C VAL A 230 5.21 27.47 2.53
N LEU A 231 4.80 26.77 3.60
CA LEU A 231 4.88 27.29 4.96
C LEU A 231 6.33 27.57 5.38
N ASP A 232 7.26 26.66 5.07
CA ASP A 232 8.68 26.81 5.42
C ASP A 232 9.38 27.94 4.67
N ALA A 233 8.91 28.27 3.46
CA ALA A 233 9.32 29.46 2.73
C ALA A 233 8.75 30.77 3.32
N GLY A 234 7.96 30.72 4.39
CA GLY A 234 7.31 31.89 5.00
C GLY A 234 6.08 32.38 4.23
N LEU A 235 5.59 31.58 3.28
CA LEU A 235 4.44 31.89 2.43
C LEU A 235 3.16 31.29 3.04
N ARG A 236 2.00 31.70 2.50
CA ARG A 236 0.69 31.22 2.95
C ARG A 236 0.07 30.26 1.92
N PRO A 237 -0.08 28.96 2.23
CA PRO A 237 -0.81 28.06 1.34
C PRO A 237 -2.30 28.39 1.36
N VAL A 238 -2.91 28.46 0.19
CA VAL A 238 -4.36 28.52 0.00
C VAL A 238 -4.77 27.23 -0.70
N LEU A 239 -5.48 26.38 0.04
CA LEU A 239 -5.90 25.07 -0.46
C LEU A 239 -7.06 25.23 -1.45
N VAL A 240 -6.91 24.62 -2.61
CA VAL A 240 -7.88 24.65 -3.70
C VAL A 240 -8.30 23.22 -4.03
N GLU A 241 -9.59 22.96 -4.11
CA GLU A 241 -10.10 21.64 -4.47
C GLU A 241 -9.61 21.22 -5.87
N PRO A 242 -9.22 19.93 -6.04
CA PRO A 242 -8.89 19.39 -7.36
C PRO A 242 -10.15 19.18 -8.21
N ASP A 243 -9.96 18.96 -9.50
CA ASP A 243 -10.99 18.35 -10.34
C ASP A 243 -11.21 16.89 -9.87
N PRO A 244 -12.46 16.47 -9.56
CA PRO A 244 -12.73 15.17 -8.97
C PRO A 244 -12.53 13.98 -9.94
N THR A 245 -12.37 14.24 -11.23
CA THR A 245 -12.13 13.22 -12.27
C THR A 245 -10.66 13.04 -12.56
N THR A 246 -9.86 14.11 -12.50
CA THR A 246 -8.42 14.07 -12.78
C THR A 246 -7.56 14.00 -11.53
N TYR A 247 -8.08 14.44 -10.38
CA TYR A 247 -7.36 14.65 -9.13
C TYR A 247 -6.27 15.73 -9.19
N LEU A 248 -6.27 16.55 -10.24
CA LEU A 248 -5.31 17.63 -10.46
C LEU A 248 -5.96 18.98 -10.10
N LEU A 249 -5.13 20.00 -9.84
CA LEU A 249 -5.62 21.35 -9.53
C LEU A 249 -6.59 21.86 -10.60
N ASP A 250 -7.84 22.14 -10.22
CA ASP A 250 -8.88 22.68 -11.12
C ASP A 250 -8.58 24.15 -11.42
N PRO A 251 -8.32 24.54 -12.69
CA PRO A 251 -8.08 25.93 -13.08
C PRO A 251 -9.24 26.86 -12.74
N ALA A 252 -10.49 26.39 -12.82
CA ALA A 252 -11.66 27.19 -12.46
C ALA A 252 -11.75 27.42 -10.95
N ALA A 253 -11.46 26.40 -10.14
CA ALA A 253 -11.36 26.56 -8.68
C ALA A 253 -10.19 27.48 -8.29
N ALA A 254 -9.04 27.33 -8.95
CA ALA A 254 -7.87 28.19 -8.73
C ALA A 254 -8.22 29.66 -9.02
N ALA A 255 -8.86 29.95 -10.16
CA ALA A 255 -9.29 31.29 -10.51
C ALA A 255 -10.21 31.93 -9.46
N ARG A 256 -11.13 31.15 -8.87
CA ARG A 256 -12.03 31.62 -7.79
C ARG A 256 -11.30 31.86 -6.46
N ALA A 257 -10.17 31.20 -6.24
CA ALA A 257 -9.40 31.29 -4.99
C ALA A 257 -8.35 32.42 -5.01
N ILE A 258 -8.13 33.08 -6.15
CA ILE A 258 -7.21 34.21 -6.25
C ILE A 258 -7.69 35.38 -5.36
N THR A 259 -6.77 35.93 -4.59
CA THR A 259 -6.95 37.13 -3.77
C THR A 259 -5.90 38.18 -4.14
N PRO A 260 -6.01 39.43 -3.63
CA PRO A 260 -4.96 40.45 -3.79
C PRO A 260 -3.58 40.04 -3.24
N ARG A 261 -3.49 39.01 -2.38
CA ARG A 261 -2.23 38.48 -1.83
C ARG A 261 -1.70 37.27 -2.61
N THR A 262 -2.46 36.72 -3.56
CA THR A 262 -1.98 35.60 -4.37
C THR A 262 -0.81 36.06 -5.24
N ARG A 263 0.27 35.29 -5.21
CA ARG A 263 1.46 35.53 -6.05
C ARG A 263 1.90 34.32 -6.84
N ALA A 264 1.47 33.11 -6.48
CA ALA A 264 1.83 31.92 -7.22
C ALA A 264 0.77 30.82 -7.21
N LEU A 265 0.86 29.93 -8.21
CA LEU A 265 0.20 28.64 -8.29
C LEU A 265 1.25 27.55 -8.13
N LEU A 266 0.97 26.51 -7.33
CA LEU A 266 1.79 25.30 -7.27
C LEU A 266 1.01 24.13 -7.91
N ALA A 267 1.31 23.85 -9.17
CA ALA A 267 0.68 22.78 -9.93
C ALA A 267 1.34 21.43 -9.59
N VAL A 268 0.60 20.55 -8.94
CA VAL A 268 1.09 19.19 -8.63
C VAL A 268 0.69 18.22 -9.75
N HIS A 269 1.67 17.50 -10.28
CA HIS A 269 1.46 16.46 -11.29
C HIS A 269 1.21 15.11 -10.61
N LEU A 270 0.02 14.98 -10.02
CA LEU A 270 -0.33 13.87 -9.16
C LEU A 270 -0.44 12.56 -9.95
N TYR A 271 0.07 11.46 -9.38
CA TYR A 271 0.00 10.10 -9.94
C TYR A 271 0.64 9.93 -11.33
N GLY A 272 1.56 10.82 -11.71
CA GLY A 272 2.21 10.78 -13.02
C GLY A 272 1.45 11.47 -14.14
N CYS A 273 0.35 12.14 -13.83
CA CYS A 273 -0.44 12.91 -14.79
C CYS A 273 -0.01 14.39 -14.76
N CYS A 274 0.32 14.95 -15.92
CA CYS A 274 0.54 16.39 -16.04
C CYS A 274 -0.74 17.14 -15.64
N SER A 275 -0.61 18.13 -14.76
CA SER A 275 -1.71 19.03 -14.38
C SER A 275 -2.23 19.80 -15.60
N ASN A 276 -3.31 20.56 -15.44
CA ASN A 276 -3.89 21.43 -16.48
C ASN A 276 -2.98 22.67 -16.72
N VAL A 277 -1.68 22.44 -16.92
CA VAL A 277 -0.61 23.44 -16.92
C VAL A 277 -0.76 24.49 -18.00
N GLU A 278 -1.37 24.18 -19.14
CA GLU A 278 -1.67 25.21 -20.16
C GLU A 278 -2.68 26.24 -19.65
N GLU A 279 -3.74 25.77 -19.00
CA GLU A 279 -4.78 26.63 -18.43
C GLU A 279 -4.28 27.36 -17.18
N LEU A 280 -3.54 26.66 -16.30
CA LEU A 280 -2.93 27.26 -15.12
C LEU A 280 -1.86 28.30 -15.49
N ARG A 281 -1.07 28.05 -16.52
CA ARG A 281 -0.09 29.03 -17.04
C ARG A 281 -0.80 30.25 -17.61
N LYS A 282 -1.87 30.06 -18.37
CA LYS A 282 -2.69 31.17 -18.88
C LYS A 282 -3.26 31.99 -17.73
N LEU A 283 -3.85 31.33 -16.72
CA LEU A 283 -4.37 31.98 -15.52
C LEU A 283 -3.28 32.76 -14.77
N ALA A 284 -2.09 32.17 -14.61
CA ALA A 284 -0.96 32.82 -13.98
C ALA A 284 -0.53 34.09 -14.74
N GLN A 285 -0.45 34.01 -16.07
CA GLN A 285 -0.10 35.15 -16.92
C GLN A 285 -1.14 36.28 -16.85
N GLU A 286 -2.44 35.95 -16.88
CA GLU A 286 -3.53 36.93 -16.80
C GLU A 286 -3.54 37.72 -15.48
N HIS A 287 -3.06 37.10 -14.40
CA HIS A 287 -3.03 37.69 -13.06
C HIS A 287 -1.63 38.11 -12.57
N GLY A 288 -0.59 37.97 -13.40
CA GLY A 288 0.79 38.28 -13.02
C GLY A 288 1.33 37.41 -11.87
N LEU A 289 0.93 36.13 -11.85
CA LEU A 289 1.37 35.14 -10.85
C LEU A 289 2.52 34.29 -11.41
N LEU A 290 3.33 33.74 -10.51
CA LEU A 290 4.28 32.67 -10.84
C LEU A 290 3.55 31.32 -10.91
N LEU A 291 3.98 30.46 -11.83
CA LEU A 291 3.56 29.06 -11.88
C LEU A 291 4.75 28.19 -11.45
N PHE A 292 4.60 27.45 -10.37
CA PHE A 292 5.54 26.42 -9.96
C PHE A 292 4.97 25.04 -10.23
N GLU A 293 5.84 24.06 -10.44
CA GLU A 293 5.45 22.66 -10.62
C GLU A 293 5.99 21.81 -9.46
N ASP A 294 5.14 20.94 -8.91
CA ASP A 294 5.55 19.78 -8.13
C ASP A 294 5.45 18.55 -9.05
N ALA A 295 6.60 18.20 -9.64
CA ALA A 295 6.75 17.10 -10.59
C ALA A 295 7.28 15.82 -9.93
N ALA A 296 7.24 15.74 -8.59
CA ALA A 296 7.80 14.63 -7.81
C ALA A 296 7.20 13.24 -8.15
N GLN A 297 6.06 13.18 -8.83
CA GLN A 297 5.42 11.93 -9.27
C GLN A 297 5.35 11.78 -10.79
N ALA A 298 5.93 12.69 -11.57
CA ALA A 298 5.67 12.82 -13.01
C ALA A 298 6.93 12.83 -13.89
N HIS A 299 7.98 12.13 -13.47
CA HIS A 299 9.20 11.97 -14.26
C HIS A 299 8.88 11.41 -15.66
N GLY A 300 9.16 12.20 -16.69
CA GLY A 300 8.91 11.81 -18.08
C GLY A 300 7.46 11.96 -18.57
N ALA A 301 6.52 12.34 -17.71
CA ALA A 301 5.18 12.72 -18.18
C ALA A 301 5.30 13.94 -19.10
N SER A 302 4.46 14.00 -20.13
CA SER A 302 4.48 15.09 -21.09
C SER A 302 3.08 15.44 -21.56
N LEU A 303 2.83 16.73 -21.75
CA LEU A 303 1.64 17.25 -22.40
C LEU A 303 2.09 17.98 -23.66
N ARG A 304 1.52 17.62 -24.82
CA ARG A 304 1.85 18.26 -26.12
C ARG A 304 3.36 18.36 -26.42
N GLY A 305 4.14 17.35 -26.00
CA GLY A 305 5.59 17.28 -26.23
C GLY A 305 6.44 18.05 -25.24
N VAL A 306 5.85 18.86 -24.34
CA VAL A 306 6.56 19.52 -23.25
C VAL A 306 6.44 18.65 -21.99
N LYS A 307 7.57 18.36 -21.35
CA LYS A 307 7.58 17.51 -20.16
C LYS A 307 7.08 18.25 -18.93
N ALA A 308 6.53 17.50 -17.99
CA ALA A 308 6.38 17.93 -16.60
C ALA A 308 7.73 18.47 -16.11
N GLY A 309 7.69 19.65 -15.48
CA GLY A 309 8.85 20.36 -14.97
C GLY A 309 9.48 21.40 -15.90
N ALA A 310 8.85 21.67 -17.05
CA ALA A 310 9.28 22.67 -18.04
C ALA A 310 8.15 23.66 -18.42
N TRP A 311 7.08 23.74 -17.63
CA TRP A 311 5.92 24.60 -17.91
C TRP A 311 5.91 25.89 -17.13
N GLY A 312 6.43 25.87 -15.91
CA GLY A 312 6.42 26.98 -14.95
C GLY A 312 7.71 27.79 -14.92
N ALA A 313 7.81 28.64 -13.90
CA ALA A 313 9.03 29.37 -13.54
C ALA A 313 10.11 28.42 -13.03
N ALA A 314 9.73 27.40 -12.26
CA ALA A 314 10.61 26.32 -11.82
C ALA A 314 9.78 25.10 -11.40
N ALA A 315 10.44 23.96 -11.30
CA ALA A 315 9.82 22.70 -10.92
C ALA A 315 10.65 21.89 -9.95
N ALA A 316 10.00 21.22 -9.02
CA ALA A 316 10.63 20.33 -8.07
C ALA A 316 10.41 18.86 -8.42
N PHE A 317 11.48 18.06 -8.34
CA PHE A 317 11.48 16.62 -8.53
C PHE A 317 11.96 15.88 -7.28
N SER A 318 11.46 14.67 -7.10
CA SER A 318 11.89 13.74 -6.06
C SER A 318 12.41 12.49 -6.72
N PHE A 319 13.62 12.07 -6.36
CA PHE A 319 14.16 10.76 -6.72
C PHE A 319 14.10 9.81 -5.52
N TYR A 320 13.07 9.93 -4.68
CA TYR A 320 12.83 8.94 -3.62
C TYR A 320 12.72 7.53 -4.26
N PRO A 321 13.14 6.44 -3.59
CA PRO A 321 13.34 5.15 -4.25
C PRO A 321 12.12 4.60 -4.99
N THR A 322 10.89 4.94 -4.56
CA THR A 322 9.64 4.45 -5.16
C THR A 322 9.09 5.31 -6.30
N LYS A 323 9.77 6.38 -6.70
CA LYS A 323 9.34 7.24 -7.81
C LYS A 323 9.60 6.57 -9.16
N ASN A 324 8.97 7.06 -10.23
CA ASN A 324 9.19 6.56 -11.60
C ASN A 324 10.68 6.55 -12.00
N LEU A 325 11.43 7.56 -11.54
CA LEU A 325 12.88 7.59 -11.55
C LEU A 325 13.36 7.76 -10.09
N GLY A 326 13.70 6.65 -9.44
CA GLY A 326 14.16 6.64 -8.05
C GLY A 326 15.68 6.49 -7.95
N ALA A 327 16.28 7.21 -7.00
CA ALA A 327 17.64 6.99 -6.54
C ALA A 327 17.69 5.84 -5.51
N LEU A 328 18.90 5.43 -5.13
CA LEU A 328 19.14 4.45 -4.06
C LEU A 328 19.22 5.11 -2.68
N GLY A 329 18.32 6.08 -2.44
CA GLY A 329 18.28 6.90 -1.24
C GLY A 329 17.37 8.12 -1.44
N ASP A 330 17.43 9.08 -0.52
CA ASP A 330 16.81 10.39 -0.72
C ASP A 330 17.61 11.21 -1.72
N ALA A 331 16.91 11.80 -2.69
CA ALA A 331 17.44 12.73 -3.67
C ALA A 331 16.31 13.57 -4.29
N GLY A 332 16.64 14.75 -4.79
CA GLY A 332 15.71 15.64 -5.49
C GLY A 332 16.45 16.54 -6.48
N ALA A 333 15.69 17.30 -7.25
CA ALA A 333 16.24 18.34 -8.12
C ALA A 333 15.23 19.47 -8.34
N VAL A 334 15.74 20.66 -8.64
CA VAL A 334 14.96 21.77 -9.19
C VAL A 334 15.34 21.96 -10.65
N THR A 335 14.37 22.11 -11.55
CA THR A 335 14.61 22.53 -12.95
C THR A 335 14.03 23.91 -13.20
N THR A 336 14.70 24.70 -14.03
CA THR A 336 14.31 26.08 -14.36
C THR A 336 14.99 26.55 -15.65
N ASP A 337 14.42 27.55 -16.30
CA ASP A 337 15.04 28.31 -17.40
C ASP A 337 15.65 29.65 -16.94
N ASP A 338 15.44 30.01 -15.68
CA ASP A 338 15.99 31.22 -15.04
C ASP A 338 17.38 30.96 -14.43
N GLU A 339 18.29 31.93 -14.56
CA GLU A 339 19.70 31.84 -14.11
C GLU A 339 19.88 32.20 -12.63
#